data_AF-A0AAF0F7A6-F1
#
_entry.id   AF-A0AAF0F7A6-F1
#
_cell.length_a   1.000
_cell.length_b   1.000
_cell.length_c   1.000
_cell.angle_alpha   90.00
_cell.angle_beta   90.00
_cell.angle_gamma   90.00
#
_symmetry.space_group_name_H-M   'P 1'
#
loop_
_entity.id
_entity.type
_entity.pdbx_description
1 polymer ?
#
loop_
_entity_poly.entity_id
_entity_poly.type
_entity_poly.pdbx_seq_one_letter_code
_entity_poly.pdbx_strand_id
1 'polypeptide(L)'
;MPEATLQYSPAYTIVGVYRLYHDPKLWRSMWHASRYSLMRAMLTAGIWATWLRGWSEGLAVRSELSNMSNEALAKVLLIANQINLVFYYNLKNQLHKFRSIAYEETVASRGKPASWWTPYQEEWEKPPQHGASAAVSRGVRQRVQRGFLHWITRKAVVIITTSIPVLGALVYSGFTALNYARKLQAPFFEAKHMTPEQVDTWVEERRTSYWLFGMSAMTLEHIPFLGIFFSISNRIGAAMWAHDLEKRQHLYQSGQRSPVAQNDTFQREKLPREDEPGGYGHPDRPDVDVPGGFAT
;
A
#
# COMPACT_ATOMS: atom_id res chain seq x y z
N MET A 1 -1.75 -10.64 -17.19
CA MET A 1 -1.48 -9.21 -16.87
C MET A 1 0.00 -9.06 -17.08
N PRO A 2 0.45 -8.13 -17.93
CA PRO A 2 1.82 -8.14 -18.38
C PRO A 2 2.77 -7.92 -17.20
N GLU A 3 3.75 -8.81 -17.04
CA GLU A 3 4.77 -8.81 -15.97
C GLU A 3 5.65 -7.54 -15.96
N ALA A 4 5.45 -6.65 -16.94
CA ALA A 4 6.03 -5.32 -17.04
C ALA A 4 5.76 -4.41 -15.83
N THR A 5 4.73 -4.68 -15.01
CA THR A 5 4.41 -3.91 -13.79
C THR A 5 5.44 -4.07 -12.68
N LEU A 6 6.27 -5.12 -12.70
CA LEU A 6 7.33 -5.29 -11.71
C LEU A 6 8.40 -4.19 -11.78
N GLN A 7 8.63 -3.60 -12.96
CA GLN A 7 9.60 -2.51 -13.14
C GLN A 7 9.16 -1.22 -12.42
N TYR A 8 7.84 -1.03 -12.25
CA TYR A 8 7.28 0.15 -11.62
C TYR A 8 6.30 -0.25 -10.52
N SER A 9 6.82 -0.58 -9.34
CA SER A 9 6.03 -1.04 -8.20
C SER A 9 4.87 -0.11 -7.79
N PRO A 10 4.94 1.23 -7.95
CA PRO A 10 3.77 2.09 -7.74
C PRO A 10 2.56 1.76 -8.63
N ALA A 11 2.76 1.17 -9.81
CA ALA A 11 1.67 0.80 -10.73
C ALA A 11 0.63 -0.09 -10.04
N TYR A 12 1.04 -0.98 -9.13
CA TYR A 12 0.13 -1.89 -8.43
C TYR A 12 -0.96 -1.17 -7.63
N THR A 13 -0.71 0.08 -7.18
CA THR A 13 -1.75 0.89 -6.53
C THR A 13 -2.87 1.23 -7.50
N ILE A 14 -2.54 1.60 -8.75
CA ILE A 14 -3.50 1.91 -9.81
C ILE A 14 -4.21 0.64 -10.28
N VAL A 15 -3.47 -0.45 -10.47
CA VAL A 15 -4.06 -1.75 -10.87
C VAL A 15 -5.05 -2.23 -9.81
N GLY A 16 -4.74 -2.03 -8.53
CA GLY A 16 -5.64 -2.33 -7.42
C GLY A 16 -6.96 -1.56 -7.51
N VAL A 17 -6.89 -0.27 -7.84
CA VAL A 17 -8.07 0.60 -8.04
C VAL A 17 -8.88 0.11 -9.24
N TYR A 18 -8.22 -0.14 -10.37
CA TYR A 18 -8.85 -0.63 -11.59
C TYR A 18 -9.65 -1.91 -11.33
N ARG A 19 -9.04 -2.88 -10.64
CA ARG A 19 -9.67 -4.15 -10.32
C ARG A 19 -10.83 -3.99 -9.33
N LEU A 20 -10.66 -3.20 -8.27
CA LEU A 20 -11.73 -2.96 -7.29
C LEU A 20 -12.97 -2.34 -7.95
N TYR A 21 -12.77 -1.46 -8.94
CA TYR A 21 -13.85 -0.82 -9.67
C TYR A 21 -14.57 -1.80 -10.63
N HIS A 22 -13.82 -2.64 -11.35
CA HIS A 22 -14.38 -3.52 -12.38
C HIS A 22 -14.89 -4.86 -11.86
N ASP A 23 -14.50 -5.30 -10.66
CA ASP A 23 -14.94 -6.59 -10.10
C ASP A 23 -16.19 -6.40 -9.21
N PRO A 24 -17.40 -6.67 -9.73
CA PRO A 24 -18.64 -6.49 -8.98
C PRO A 24 -18.74 -7.42 -7.78
N LYS A 25 -18.04 -8.56 -7.79
CA LYS A 25 -18.06 -9.50 -6.67
C LYS A 25 -17.41 -8.88 -5.44
N LEU A 26 -16.29 -8.18 -5.64
CA LEU A 26 -15.54 -7.52 -4.57
C LEU A 26 -16.32 -6.33 -3.98
N TRP A 27 -16.69 -5.34 -4.80
CA TRP A 27 -17.26 -4.10 -4.24
C TRP A 27 -18.71 -4.28 -3.76
N ARG A 28 -19.53 -5.14 -4.37
CA ARG A 28 -20.92 -5.36 -3.93
C ARG A 28 -20.97 -6.04 -2.56
N SER A 29 -20.18 -7.08 -2.35
CA SER A 29 -20.10 -7.78 -1.06
C SER A 29 -19.73 -6.81 0.07
N MET A 30 -18.74 -5.96 -0.19
CA MET A 30 -18.31 -4.93 0.74
C MET A 30 -19.37 -3.85 0.98
N TRP A 31 -20.06 -3.38 -0.07
CA TRP A 31 -21.15 -2.41 0.05
C TRP A 31 -22.30 -2.96 0.91
N HIS A 32 -22.74 -4.19 0.65
CA HIS A 32 -23.83 -4.81 1.41
C HIS A 32 -23.49 -4.98 2.90
N ALA A 33 -22.26 -5.38 3.21
CA ALA A 33 -21.80 -5.53 4.59
C ALA A 33 -21.56 -4.18 5.30
N SER A 34 -21.16 -3.14 4.58
CA SER A 34 -20.79 -1.84 5.14
C SER A 34 -21.93 -0.83 5.19
N ARG A 35 -22.98 -0.97 4.37
CA ARG A 35 -24.05 0.05 4.25
C ARG A 35 -24.69 0.43 5.59
N TYR A 36 -24.91 -0.54 6.47
CA TYR A 36 -25.50 -0.27 7.79
C TYR A 36 -24.54 0.46 8.71
N SER A 37 -23.26 0.06 8.71
CA SER A 37 -22.21 0.77 9.44
C SER A 37 -21.97 2.17 8.88
N LEU A 38 -22.08 2.35 7.56
CA LEU A 38 -22.00 3.64 6.90
C LEU A 38 -23.17 4.54 7.30
N MET A 39 -24.40 4.01 7.33
CA MET A 39 -25.58 4.75 7.81
C MET A 39 -25.42 5.17 9.28
N ARG A 40 -24.93 4.27 10.16
CA ARG A 40 -24.64 4.62 11.56
C ARG A 40 -23.51 5.65 11.68
N ALA A 41 -22.49 5.57 10.84
CA ALA A 41 -21.41 6.55 10.78
C ALA A 41 -21.93 7.91 10.30
N MET A 42 -22.81 7.96 9.31
CA MET A 42 -23.47 9.18 8.84
C MET A 42 -24.34 9.81 9.94
N LEU A 43 -25.14 9.00 10.66
CA LEU A 43 -25.97 9.49 11.76
C LEU A 43 -25.11 10.04 12.91
N THR A 44 -24.08 9.30 13.33
CA THR A 44 -23.17 9.75 14.40
C THR A 44 -22.35 10.97 13.98
N ALA A 45 -21.88 11.03 12.73
CA ALA A 45 -21.23 12.21 12.17
C ALA A 45 -22.17 13.41 12.09
N GLY A 46 -23.45 13.21 11.75
CA GLY A 46 -24.47 14.26 11.73
C GLY A 46 -24.71 14.83 13.12
N ILE A 47 -24.93 13.97 14.12
CA ILE A 47 -25.09 14.37 15.52
C ILE A 47 -23.82 15.10 16.01
N TRP A 48 -22.65 14.55 15.72
CA TRP A 48 -21.36 15.16 16.08
C TRP A 48 -21.17 16.53 15.43
N ALA A 49 -21.53 16.69 14.15
CA ALA A 49 -21.44 17.97 13.45
C ALA A 49 -22.40 19.01 14.03
N THR A 50 -23.63 18.63 14.39
CA THR A 50 -24.58 19.54 15.06
C THR A 50 -24.09 19.97 16.44
N TRP A 51 -23.50 19.04 17.21
CA TRP A 51 -22.92 19.35 18.51
C TRP A 51 -21.70 20.27 18.38
N LEU A 52 -20.81 20.00 17.41
CA LEU A 52 -19.61 20.80 17.17
C LEU A 52 -19.97 22.23 16.72
N ARG A 53 -21.04 22.38 15.91
CA ARG A 53 -21.56 23.69 15.51
C ARG A 53 -22.00 24.50 16.74
N GLY A 54 -22.82 23.92 17.61
CA GLY A 54 -23.26 24.57 18.85
C GLY A 54 -22.09 24.88 19.80
N TRP A 55 -21.08 24.00 19.87
CA TRP A 55 -19.87 24.23 20.65
C TRP A 55 -19.01 25.38 20.09
N SER A 56 -18.89 25.49 18.76
CA SER A 56 -18.16 26.57 18.10
C SER A 56 -18.85 27.94 18.19
N GLU A 57 -20.17 27.94 18.38
CA GLU A 57 -20.97 29.16 18.62
C GLU A 57 -20.92 29.56 20.11
N GLY A 58 -20.80 28.60 21.04
CA GLY A 58 -20.73 28.84 22.50
C GLY A 58 -19.34 29.20 23.04
N LEU A 59 -18.26 28.70 22.40
CA LEU A 59 -16.93 29.25 22.60
C LEU A 59 -16.82 30.52 21.77
N ALA A 60 -16.96 31.68 22.42
CA ALA A 60 -16.53 32.95 21.87
C ALA A 60 -15.01 32.92 21.64
N VAL A 61 -14.55 32.20 20.61
CA VAL A 61 -13.24 32.39 19.97
C VAL A 61 -13.35 33.69 19.18
N ARG A 62 -13.51 34.80 19.91
CA ARG A 62 -13.02 36.12 19.53
C ARG A 62 -11.50 36.04 19.66
N SER A 63 -10.83 35.44 18.69
CA SER A 63 -9.39 35.58 18.58
C SER A 63 -9.03 35.74 17.12
N GLU A 64 -8.97 37.01 16.69
CA GLU A 64 -7.91 37.55 15.82
C GLU A 64 -7.58 36.81 14.50
N LEU A 65 -8.46 35.95 14.01
CA LEU A 65 -8.38 35.33 12.68
C LEU A 65 -9.33 36.00 11.67
N SER A 66 -10.02 37.06 12.12
CA SER A 66 -11.18 37.71 11.49
C SER A 66 -10.90 38.46 10.17
N ASN A 67 -9.71 38.30 9.58
CA ASN A 67 -9.32 39.04 8.37
C ASN A 67 -9.04 38.16 7.15
N MET A 68 -9.41 36.87 7.12
CA MET A 68 -9.20 36.05 5.92
C MET A 68 -10.47 35.29 5.50
N SER A 69 -10.72 35.25 4.18
CA SER A 69 -11.68 34.38 3.48
C SER A 69 -11.52 32.87 3.76
N ASN A 70 -10.60 32.51 4.66
CA ASN A 70 -10.16 31.17 4.99
C ASN A 70 -10.76 30.65 6.30
N GLU A 71 -11.54 31.43 7.08
CA GLU A 71 -12.18 30.93 8.31
C GLU A 71 -13.27 29.88 8.02
N ALA A 72 -14.13 30.13 7.04
CA ALA A 72 -15.16 29.17 6.64
C ALA A 72 -14.53 27.90 6.09
N LEU A 73 -13.49 28.04 5.25
CA LEU A 73 -12.72 26.92 4.71
C LEU A 73 -12.04 26.13 5.84
N ALA A 74 -11.40 26.81 6.80
CA ALA A 74 -10.73 26.16 7.93
C ALA A 74 -11.71 25.40 8.83
N LYS A 75 -12.88 25.99 9.13
CA LYS A 75 -13.95 25.33 9.89
C LYS A 75 -14.51 24.11 9.15
N VAL A 76 -14.76 24.24 7.84
CA VAL A 76 -15.22 23.13 6.99
C VAL A 76 -14.18 22.01 6.95
N LEU A 77 -12.90 22.32 6.76
CA LEU A 77 -11.82 21.34 6.74
C LEU A 77 -11.66 20.65 8.11
N LEU A 78 -11.78 21.40 9.21
CA LEU A 78 -11.70 20.84 10.56
C LEU A 78 -12.87 19.89 10.83
N ILE A 79 -14.10 20.31 10.52
CA ILE A 79 -15.31 19.47 10.65
C ILE A 79 -15.18 18.24 9.76
N ALA A 80 -14.76 18.39 8.50
CA ALA A 80 -14.56 17.28 7.58
C ALA A 80 -13.54 16.27 8.11
N ASN A 81 -12.44 16.74 8.73
CA ASN A 81 -11.45 15.86 9.37
C ASN A 81 -12.04 15.11 10.58
N GLN A 82 -12.84 15.77 11.42
CA GLN A 82 -13.50 15.13 12.56
C GLN A 82 -14.52 14.08 12.10
N ILE A 83 -15.31 14.38 11.07
CA ILE A 83 -16.22 13.43 10.43
C ILE A 83 -15.42 12.23 9.91
N ASN A 84 -14.31 12.46 9.20
CA ASN A 84 -13.43 11.40 8.69
C ASN A 84 -12.99 10.45 9.83
N LEU A 85 -12.59 10.98 11.00
CA LEU A 85 -12.21 10.18 12.16
C LEU A 85 -13.37 9.31 12.69
N VAL A 86 -14.57 9.87 12.80
CA VAL A 86 -15.77 9.14 13.22
C VAL A 86 -16.07 7.99 12.26
N PHE A 87 -15.99 8.25 10.95
CA PHE A 87 -16.16 7.22 9.93
C PHE A 87 -15.12 6.11 10.05
N TYR A 88 -13.84 6.46 10.15
CA TYR A 88 -12.75 5.50 10.32
C TYR A 88 -12.96 4.62 11.56
N TYR A 89 -13.31 5.22 12.69
CA TYR A 89 -13.51 4.48 13.94
C TYR A 89 -14.69 3.50 13.85
N ASN A 90 -15.81 3.92 13.26
CA ASN A 90 -16.99 3.08 13.09
C ASN A 90 -16.76 1.93 12.09
N LEU A 91 -15.94 2.16 11.06
CA LEU A 91 -15.70 1.17 10.00
C LEU A 91 -14.49 0.27 10.28
N LYS A 92 -13.64 0.57 11.27
CA LYS A 92 -12.34 -0.10 11.49
C LYS A 92 -12.41 -1.64 11.43
N ASN A 93 -13.38 -2.24 12.11
CA ASN A 93 -13.51 -3.69 12.21
C ASN A 93 -13.92 -4.31 10.87
N GLN A 94 -14.81 -3.64 10.13
CA GLN A 94 -15.24 -4.09 8.81
C GLN A 94 -14.13 -3.92 7.78
N LEU A 95 -13.37 -2.82 7.85
CA LEU A 95 -12.25 -2.57 6.95
C LEU A 95 -11.16 -3.62 7.06
N HIS A 96 -10.88 -4.12 8.27
CA HIS A 96 -9.96 -5.25 8.42
C HIS A 96 -10.42 -6.47 7.62
N LYS A 97 -11.70 -6.86 7.79
CA LYS A 97 -12.30 -8.01 7.08
C LYS A 97 -12.33 -7.79 5.56
N PHE A 98 -12.67 -6.59 5.10
CA PHE A 98 -12.70 -6.31 3.66
C PHE A 98 -11.31 -6.33 3.03
N ARG A 99 -10.29 -5.85 3.75
CA ARG A 99 -8.90 -5.95 3.28
C ARG A 99 -8.45 -7.40 3.16
N SER A 100 -8.77 -8.27 4.12
CA SER A 100 -8.42 -9.69 4.02
C SER A 100 -9.18 -10.38 2.87
N ILE A 101 -10.50 -10.21 2.80
CA ILE A 101 -11.34 -10.75 1.71
C ILE A 101 -10.85 -10.29 0.34
N ALA A 102 -10.53 -9.00 0.20
CA ALA A 102 -10.06 -8.44 -1.06
C ALA A 102 -8.70 -9.04 -1.48
N TYR A 103 -7.80 -9.34 -0.53
CA TYR A 103 -6.56 -10.04 -0.81
C TYR A 103 -6.84 -11.49 -1.24
N GLU A 104 -7.60 -12.23 -0.44
CA GLU A 104 -7.89 -13.65 -0.63
C GLU A 104 -8.62 -13.92 -1.93
N GLU A 105 -9.68 -13.17 -2.24
CA GLU A 105 -10.41 -13.28 -3.52
C GLU A 105 -9.53 -12.88 -4.71
N THR A 106 -8.59 -11.93 -4.51
CA THR A 106 -7.64 -11.55 -5.56
C THR A 106 -6.66 -12.67 -5.89
N VAL A 107 -6.19 -13.39 -4.88
CA VAL A 107 -5.35 -14.58 -5.03
C VAL A 107 -6.17 -15.74 -5.61
N ALA A 108 -7.36 -16.01 -5.07
CA ALA A 108 -8.23 -17.09 -5.49
C ALA A 108 -8.66 -16.95 -6.96
N SER A 109 -8.93 -15.73 -7.43
CA SER A 109 -9.31 -15.49 -8.83
C SER A 109 -8.20 -15.83 -9.83
N ARG A 110 -6.94 -15.99 -9.39
CA ARG A 110 -5.84 -16.40 -10.26
C ARG A 110 -5.86 -17.91 -10.54
N GLY A 111 -6.70 -18.67 -9.82
CA GLY A 111 -6.89 -20.11 -10.06
C GLY A 111 -5.64 -20.95 -9.82
N LYS A 112 -4.66 -20.45 -9.05
CA LYS A 112 -3.42 -21.17 -8.76
C LYS A 112 -3.58 -22.02 -7.51
N PRO A 113 -3.08 -23.27 -7.50
CA PRO A 113 -3.14 -24.14 -6.32
C PRO A 113 -2.25 -23.61 -5.19
N ALA A 114 -2.45 -24.07 -3.96
CA ALA A 114 -1.63 -23.66 -2.81
C ALA A 114 -0.14 -24.01 -2.99
N SER A 115 0.16 -25.11 -3.70
CA SER A 115 1.53 -25.53 -4.05
C SER A 115 2.25 -24.59 -5.02
N TRP A 116 1.53 -23.64 -5.61
CA TRP A 116 2.12 -22.64 -6.50
C TRP A 116 3.05 -21.68 -5.76
N TRP A 117 2.82 -21.46 -4.46
CA TRP A 117 3.73 -20.70 -3.61
C TRP A 117 4.89 -21.58 -3.19
N THR A 118 6.04 -21.36 -3.83
CA THR A 118 7.26 -22.11 -3.53
C THR A 118 7.97 -21.53 -2.30
N PRO A 119 8.78 -22.31 -1.57
CA PRO A 119 9.64 -21.77 -0.53
C PRO A 119 10.55 -20.65 -1.03
N TYR A 120 11.04 -19.81 -0.12
CA TYR A 120 11.99 -18.75 -0.47
C TYR A 120 13.24 -19.31 -1.15
N GLN A 121 13.59 -18.74 -2.31
CA GLN A 121 14.86 -18.98 -2.98
C GLN A 121 15.61 -17.67 -3.19
N GLU A 122 16.92 -17.74 -2.96
CA GLU A 122 17.83 -16.61 -3.07
C GLU A 122 18.12 -16.30 -4.55
N GLU A 123 17.75 -15.10 -5.00
CA GLU A 123 18.01 -14.65 -6.39
C GLU A 123 19.32 -13.87 -6.50
N TRP A 124 19.89 -13.36 -5.40
CA TRP A 124 21.11 -12.54 -5.43
C TRP A 124 22.35 -13.40 -5.26
N GLU A 125 23.38 -13.12 -6.07
CA GLU A 125 24.68 -13.80 -5.96
C GLU A 125 25.32 -13.62 -4.58
N LYS A 126 25.09 -12.47 -3.95
CA LYS A 126 25.58 -12.11 -2.61
C LYS A 126 24.48 -11.38 -1.85
N PRO A 127 23.70 -12.08 -0.99
CA PRO A 127 22.68 -11.43 -0.20
C PRO A 127 23.31 -10.40 0.75
N PRO A 128 22.61 -9.30 1.05
CA PRO A 128 23.09 -8.33 2.03
C PRO A 128 23.27 -9.02 3.39
N GLN A 129 24.49 -8.97 3.95
CA GLN A 129 24.75 -9.55 5.27
C GLN A 129 24.05 -8.75 6.37
N HIS A 130 23.26 -9.45 7.19
CA HIS A 130 22.56 -8.90 8.34
C HIS A 130 23.55 -8.37 9.38
N GLY A 131 23.73 -7.05 9.44
CA GLY A 131 24.54 -6.39 10.48
C GLY A 131 25.15 -5.05 10.07
N ALA A 132 25.72 -4.95 8.86
CA ALA A 132 26.44 -3.76 8.43
C ALA A 132 25.51 -2.61 7.98
N SER A 133 24.47 -2.93 7.18
CA SER A 133 23.52 -1.94 6.65
C SER A 133 22.55 -1.42 7.71
N ALA A 134 22.16 -2.26 8.67
CA ALA A 134 21.26 -1.92 9.77
C ALA A 134 21.90 -0.97 10.80
N ALA A 135 23.22 -1.03 11.00
CA ALA A 135 23.95 -0.11 11.87
C ALA A 135 24.17 1.26 11.21
N VAL A 136 24.57 1.27 9.93
CA VAL A 136 24.77 2.50 9.15
C VAL A 136 23.45 3.25 8.94
N SER A 137 22.38 2.53 8.60
CA SER A 137 21.05 3.13 8.44
C SER A 137 20.48 3.66 9.76
N ARG A 138 20.74 3.02 10.92
CA ARG A 138 20.35 3.56 12.23
C ARG A 138 21.08 4.86 12.57
N GLY A 139 22.38 4.95 12.29
CA GLY A 139 23.18 6.16 12.55
C GLY A 139 22.81 7.33 11.65
N VAL A 140 22.62 7.08 10.34
CA VAL A 140 22.12 8.08 9.39
C VAL A 140 20.69 8.48 9.75
N ARG A 141 19.82 7.52 10.07
CA ARG A 141 18.44 7.78 10.51
C ARG A 141 18.41 8.62 11.76
N GLN A 142 19.21 8.34 12.80
CA GLN A 142 19.25 9.13 14.04
C GLN A 142 19.80 10.54 13.84
N ARG A 143 20.81 10.72 12.96
CA ARG A 143 21.39 12.04 12.65
C ARG A 143 20.42 12.89 11.82
N VAL A 144 19.79 12.28 10.82
CA VAL A 144 18.69 12.89 10.06
C VAL A 144 17.51 13.16 10.99
N GLN A 145 17.12 12.25 11.89
CA GLN A 145 16.04 12.46 12.85
C GLN A 145 16.35 13.62 13.77
N ARG A 146 17.55 13.75 14.35
CA ARG A 146 17.88 14.87 15.24
C ARG A 146 17.89 16.22 14.52
N GLY A 147 18.47 16.28 13.32
CA GLY A 147 18.46 17.49 12.49
C GLY A 147 17.04 17.86 12.00
N PHE A 148 16.26 16.85 11.63
CA PHE A 148 14.87 17.00 11.20
C PHE A 148 13.92 17.30 12.36
N LEU A 149 14.14 16.77 13.56
CA LEU A 149 13.34 17.08 14.75
C LEU A 149 13.54 18.53 15.17
N HIS A 150 14.78 19.04 15.10
CA HIS A 150 15.10 20.46 15.31
C HIS A 150 14.52 21.36 14.20
N TRP A 151 14.46 20.87 12.97
CA TRP A 151 13.81 21.59 11.86
C TRP A 151 12.28 21.60 11.98
N ILE A 152 11.68 20.46 12.38
CA ILE A 152 10.24 20.29 12.67
C ILE A 152 9.82 21.17 13.84
N THR A 153 10.52 21.16 14.98
CA THR A 153 10.08 21.96 16.12
C THR A 153 10.06 23.46 15.83
N ARG A 154 10.96 23.95 14.96
CA ARG A 154 11.04 25.38 14.62
C ARG A 154 10.19 25.80 13.41
N LYS A 155 9.96 24.92 12.42
CA LYS A 155 9.18 25.23 11.21
C LYS A 155 7.83 24.50 11.11
N ALA A 156 7.66 23.35 11.76
CA ALA A 156 6.40 22.60 11.70
C ALA A 156 5.29 23.27 12.53
N VAL A 157 5.58 24.07 13.56
CA VAL A 157 4.54 24.88 14.22
C VAL A 157 3.93 25.88 13.23
N VAL A 158 4.70 26.41 12.28
CA VAL A 158 4.20 27.34 11.25
C VAL A 158 3.56 26.57 10.08
N ILE A 159 4.17 25.48 9.60
CA ILE A 159 3.66 24.66 8.49
C ILE A 159 2.40 23.86 8.89
N ILE A 160 2.35 23.25 10.07
CA ILE A 160 1.15 22.53 10.57
C ILE A 160 -0.01 23.51 10.80
N THR A 161 0.29 24.75 11.21
CA THR A 161 -0.72 25.78 11.47
C THR A 161 -1.17 26.50 10.19
N THR A 162 -0.44 26.41 9.07
CA THR A 162 -0.81 27.12 7.82
C THR A 162 -0.82 26.31 6.51
N SER A 163 -0.38 25.06 6.44
CA SER A 163 0.00 24.46 5.15
C SER A 163 -0.56 23.05 4.88
N ILE A 164 -1.45 23.00 3.89
CA ILE A 164 -1.63 21.96 2.85
C ILE A 164 -1.63 20.50 3.37
N PRO A 165 -2.82 19.90 3.60
CA PRO A 165 -3.01 18.50 4.02
C PRO A 165 -2.21 17.45 3.22
N VAL A 166 -1.87 17.75 1.97
CA VAL A 166 -1.16 16.86 1.05
C VAL A 166 0.34 16.74 1.38
N LEU A 167 1.01 17.83 1.78
CA LEU A 167 2.46 17.81 1.97
C LEU A 167 2.86 17.01 3.22
N GLY A 168 2.10 17.13 4.30
CA GLY A 168 2.31 16.34 5.52
C GLY A 168 2.14 14.84 5.27
N ALA A 169 1.11 14.45 4.51
CA ALA A 169 0.88 13.07 4.10
C ALA A 169 2.05 12.51 3.27
N LEU A 170 2.56 13.29 2.31
CA LEU A 170 3.71 12.89 1.47
C LEU A 170 4.96 12.63 2.31
N VAL A 171 5.31 13.56 3.21
CA VAL A 171 6.50 13.42 4.07
C VAL A 171 6.35 12.22 5.00
N TYR A 172 5.19 12.08 5.66
CA TYR A 172 4.92 10.96 6.57
C TYR A 172 4.97 9.61 5.84
N SER A 173 4.37 9.52 4.65
CA SER A 173 4.38 8.31 3.83
C SER A 173 5.80 7.91 3.44
N GLY A 174 6.66 8.86 3.07
CA GLY A 174 8.06 8.55 2.71
C GLY A 174 8.87 7.95 3.86
N PHE A 175 8.63 8.38 5.10
CA PHE A 175 9.31 7.82 6.27
C PHE A 175 8.82 6.44 6.69
N THR A 176 7.56 6.12 6.39
CA THR A 176 6.88 4.91 6.87
C THR A 176 6.63 3.87 5.77
N ALA A 177 6.93 4.23 4.51
CA ALA A 177 6.69 3.45 3.30
C ALA A 177 7.18 2.00 3.38
N LEU A 178 8.43 1.77 3.79
CA LEU A 178 9.00 0.41 3.86
C LEU A 178 8.21 -0.49 4.82
N ASN A 179 7.94 0.01 6.02
CA ASN A 179 7.17 -0.73 7.02
C ASN A 179 5.74 -0.99 6.52
N TYR A 180 5.16 0.00 5.82
CA TYR A 180 3.82 -0.13 5.27
C TYR A 180 3.74 -1.18 4.16
N ALA A 181 4.66 -1.15 3.20
CA ALA A 181 4.76 -2.14 2.13
C ALA A 181 5.01 -3.55 2.68
N ARG A 182 5.91 -3.70 3.66
CA ARG A 182 6.14 -4.98 4.35
C ARG A 182 4.86 -5.52 4.97
N LYS A 183 4.06 -4.67 5.62
CA LYS A 183 2.76 -5.05 6.18
C LYS A 183 1.75 -5.45 5.10
N LEU A 184 1.70 -4.73 3.99
CA LEU A 184 0.84 -5.08 2.85
C LEU A 184 1.22 -6.41 2.21
N GLN A 185 2.50 -6.80 2.25
CA GLN A 185 3.02 -8.07 1.74
C GLN A 185 3.07 -9.20 2.78
N ALA A 186 2.58 -8.99 4.01
CA ALA A 186 2.60 -10.03 5.05
C ALA A 186 1.98 -11.38 4.62
N PRO A 187 0.80 -11.44 3.95
CA PRO A 187 0.22 -12.72 3.54
C PRO A 187 1.05 -13.46 2.49
N PHE A 188 1.82 -12.73 1.68
CA PHE A 188 2.74 -13.34 0.71
C PHE A 188 3.90 -14.04 1.43
N PHE A 189 4.50 -13.38 2.42
CA PHE A 189 5.55 -13.96 3.24
C PHE A 189 5.04 -15.17 4.05
N GLU A 190 3.80 -15.09 4.55
CA GLU A 190 3.12 -16.19 5.25
C GLU A 190 2.88 -17.37 4.30
N ALA A 191 2.41 -17.13 3.07
CA ALA A 191 2.15 -18.17 2.07
C ALA A 191 3.42 -18.93 1.66
N LYS A 192 4.59 -18.26 1.65
CA LYS A 192 5.90 -18.88 1.37
C LYS A 192 6.60 -19.42 2.62
N HIS A 193 5.99 -19.33 3.79
CA HIS A 193 6.58 -19.72 5.08
C HIS A 193 7.96 -19.10 5.37
N MET A 194 8.14 -17.82 5.01
CA MET A 194 9.42 -17.13 5.21
C MET A 194 9.71 -16.87 6.69
N THR A 195 10.95 -17.10 7.12
CA THR A 195 11.41 -16.68 8.44
C THR A 195 11.58 -15.16 8.52
N PRO A 196 11.56 -14.53 9.72
CA PRO A 196 11.75 -13.09 9.85
C PRO A 196 13.05 -12.59 9.22
N GLU A 197 14.12 -13.37 9.30
CA GLU A 197 15.42 -13.06 8.69
C GLU A 197 15.36 -13.09 7.17
N GLN A 198 14.65 -14.07 6.59
CA GLN A 198 14.42 -14.15 5.14
C GLN A 198 13.56 -12.98 4.65
N VAL A 199 12.55 -12.58 5.41
CA VAL A 199 11.73 -11.40 5.09
C VAL A 199 12.58 -10.12 5.10
N ASP A 200 13.50 -9.98 6.06
CA ASP A 200 14.41 -8.83 6.12
C ASP A 200 15.35 -8.81 4.91
N THR A 201 15.94 -9.95 4.53
CA THR A 201 16.77 -10.05 3.31
C THR A 201 15.97 -9.68 2.07
N TRP A 202 14.79 -10.29 1.90
CA TRP A 202 13.91 -10.08 0.76
C TRP A 202 13.55 -8.60 0.56
N VAL A 203 13.20 -7.93 1.66
CA VAL A 203 12.81 -6.51 1.64
C VAL A 203 14.02 -5.62 1.40
N GLU A 204 15.21 -5.93 1.93
CA GLU A 204 16.41 -5.13 1.70
C GLU A 204 16.89 -5.23 0.25
N GLU A 205 16.86 -6.42 -0.35
CA GLU A 205 17.16 -6.66 -1.77
C GLU A 205 16.26 -5.84 -2.70
N ARG A 206 14.99 -5.67 -2.30
CA ARG A 206 13.95 -4.98 -3.08
C ARG A 206 13.56 -3.64 -2.46
N ARG A 207 14.46 -3.04 -1.69
CA ARG A 207 14.15 -1.89 -0.84
C ARG A 207 13.49 -0.74 -1.60
N THR A 208 14.03 -0.37 -2.76
CA THR A 208 13.49 0.73 -3.58
C THR A 208 12.06 0.42 -4.05
N SER A 209 11.81 -0.80 -4.51
CA SER A 209 10.49 -1.26 -4.97
C SER A 209 9.46 -1.24 -3.82
N TYR A 210 9.83 -1.78 -2.66
CA TYR A 210 9.00 -1.74 -1.46
C TYR A 210 8.76 -0.30 -0.98
N TRP A 211 9.77 0.55 -1.00
CA TRP A 211 9.64 1.94 -0.59
C TRP A 211 8.73 2.73 -1.54
N LEU A 212 8.90 2.58 -2.86
CA LEU A 212 8.05 3.24 -3.85
C LEU A 212 6.60 2.78 -3.76
N PHE A 213 6.36 1.46 -3.70
CA PHE A 213 5.01 0.92 -3.53
C PHE A 213 4.36 1.42 -2.22
N GLY A 214 5.09 1.32 -1.11
CA GLY A 214 4.60 1.75 0.20
C GLY A 214 4.31 3.24 0.27
N MET A 215 5.17 4.08 -0.32
CA MET A 215 4.97 5.53 -0.38
C MET A 215 3.72 5.89 -1.16
N SER A 216 3.54 5.32 -2.36
CA SER A 216 2.36 5.59 -3.19
C SER A 216 1.08 5.10 -2.52
N ALA A 217 1.07 3.86 -2.02
CA ALA A 217 -0.08 3.28 -1.34
C ALA A 217 -0.50 4.13 -0.12
N MET A 218 0.47 4.49 0.70
CA MET A 218 0.22 5.24 1.92
C MET A 218 -0.21 6.68 1.62
N THR A 219 0.36 7.34 0.60
CA THR A 219 -0.08 8.67 0.16
C THR A 219 -1.56 8.66 -0.24
N LEU A 220 -1.98 7.68 -1.04
CA LEU A 220 -3.38 7.52 -1.45
C LEU A 220 -4.30 7.29 -0.24
N GLU A 221 -3.85 6.52 0.75
CA GLU A 221 -4.63 6.27 1.98
C GLU A 221 -4.79 7.48 2.90
N HIS A 222 -3.91 8.47 2.78
CA HIS A 222 -4.03 9.72 3.55
C HIS A 222 -4.99 10.72 2.90
N ILE A 223 -5.54 10.44 1.71
CA ILE A 223 -6.58 11.27 1.11
C ILE A 223 -7.85 11.13 1.96
N PRO A 224 -8.40 12.21 2.54
CA PRO A 224 -9.60 12.13 3.37
C PRO A 224 -10.77 11.49 2.60
N PHE A 225 -11.57 10.68 3.29
CA PHE A 225 -12.69 9.88 2.74
C PHE A 225 -12.30 8.80 1.72
N LEU A 226 -11.46 9.12 0.72
CA LEU A 226 -11.00 8.18 -0.29
C LEU A 226 -9.99 7.17 0.25
N GLY A 227 -9.29 7.49 1.34
CA GLY A 227 -8.30 6.61 1.94
C GLY A 227 -8.85 5.25 2.36
N ILE A 228 -10.14 5.20 2.73
CA ILE A 228 -10.83 3.95 3.01
C ILE A 228 -10.84 3.05 1.77
N PHE A 229 -11.30 3.60 0.64
CA PHE A 229 -11.31 2.93 -0.65
C PHE A 229 -9.90 2.51 -1.07
N PHE A 230 -8.93 3.43 -0.95
CA PHE A 230 -7.55 3.14 -1.31
C PHE A 230 -6.94 2.03 -0.45
N SER A 231 -7.28 1.94 0.84
CA SER A 231 -6.78 0.89 1.72
C SER A 231 -7.19 -0.53 1.31
N ILE A 232 -8.32 -0.66 0.61
CA ILE A 232 -8.76 -1.93 0.02
C ILE A 232 -8.06 -2.14 -1.32
N SER A 233 -8.04 -1.12 -2.17
CA SER A 233 -7.40 -1.21 -3.50
C SER A 233 -5.90 -1.53 -3.40
N ASN A 234 -5.19 -0.95 -2.44
CA ASN A 234 -3.78 -1.20 -2.18
C ASN A 234 -3.53 -2.64 -1.75
N ARG A 235 -4.49 -3.25 -1.05
CA ARG A 235 -4.41 -4.65 -0.64
C ARG A 235 -4.59 -5.61 -1.81
N ILE A 236 -5.49 -5.28 -2.75
CA ILE A 236 -5.61 -5.95 -4.05
C ILE A 236 -4.30 -5.79 -4.85
N GLY A 237 -3.77 -4.56 -4.91
CA GLY A 237 -2.47 -4.25 -5.52
C GLY A 237 -1.34 -5.11 -4.96
N ALA A 238 -1.26 -5.24 -3.64
CA ALA A 238 -0.25 -6.08 -2.97
C ALA A 238 -0.39 -7.56 -3.33
N ALA A 239 -1.61 -8.09 -3.41
CA ALA A 239 -1.86 -9.48 -3.83
C ALA A 239 -1.44 -9.72 -5.29
N MET A 240 -1.71 -8.77 -6.19
CA MET A 240 -1.26 -8.87 -7.58
C MET A 240 0.27 -8.78 -7.67
N TRP A 241 0.88 -7.88 -6.91
CA TRP A 241 2.33 -7.78 -6.85
C TRP A 241 2.97 -9.06 -6.30
N ALA A 242 2.36 -9.68 -5.27
CA ALA A 242 2.80 -10.96 -4.74
C ALA A 242 2.81 -12.07 -5.80
N HIS A 243 1.78 -12.13 -6.64
CA HIS A 243 1.76 -13.07 -7.76
C HIS A 243 2.89 -12.82 -8.75
N ASP A 244 3.11 -11.57 -9.14
CA ASP A 244 4.17 -11.26 -10.11
C ASP A 244 5.56 -11.52 -9.52
N LEU A 245 5.77 -11.29 -8.22
CA LEU A 245 6.99 -11.68 -7.51
C LEU A 245 7.21 -13.20 -7.52
N GLU A 246 6.16 -13.99 -7.35
CA GLU A 246 6.26 -15.45 -7.35
C GLU A 246 6.49 -16.01 -8.76
N LYS A 247 5.83 -15.46 -9.79
CA LYS A 247 6.12 -15.81 -11.19
C LYS A 247 7.60 -15.63 -11.51
N ARG A 248 8.21 -14.55 -11.02
CA ARG A 248 9.64 -14.30 -11.16
C ARG A 248 10.50 -15.35 -10.47
N GLN A 249 10.13 -15.79 -9.27
CA GLN A 249 10.81 -16.87 -8.56
C GLN A 249 10.76 -18.20 -9.33
N HIS A 250 9.61 -18.51 -9.94
CA HIS A 250 9.48 -19.67 -10.83
C HIS A 250 10.38 -19.59 -12.06
N LEU A 251 10.53 -18.40 -12.67
CA LEU A 251 11.45 -18.21 -13.80
C LEU A 251 12.90 -18.45 -13.39
N TYR A 252 13.29 -17.98 -12.20
CA TYR A 252 14.61 -18.25 -11.63
C TYR A 252 14.82 -19.76 -11.38
N GLN A 253 13.83 -20.44 -10.80
CA GLN A 253 13.87 -21.89 -10.58
C GLN A 253 13.99 -22.71 -11.86
N SER A 254 13.31 -22.27 -12.92
CA SER A 254 13.38 -22.92 -14.23
C SER A 254 14.71 -22.70 -14.96
N GLY A 255 15.64 -21.91 -14.39
CA GLY A 255 16.93 -21.58 -15.00
C GLY A 255 16.83 -20.58 -16.16
N GLN A 256 15.64 -20.04 -16.44
CA GLN A 256 15.42 -19.03 -17.48
C GLN A 256 15.94 -17.65 -17.06
N ARG A 257 16.25 -17.46 -15.78
CA ARG A 257 16.77 -16.21 -15.23
C ARG A 257 18.07 -16.44 -14.47
N SER A 258 19.08 -15.64 -14.80
CA SER A 258 20.37 -15.64 -14.11
C SER A 258 20.27 -14.97 -12.73
N PRO A 259 21.18 -15.31 -11.79
CA PRO A 259 21.32 -14.61 -10.52
C PRO A 259 21.50 -13.10 -10.71
N VAL A 260 20.89 -12.32 -9.83
CA VAL A 260 20.95 -10.85 -9.87
C VAL A 260 22.27 -10.39 -9.25
N ALA A 261 23.04 -9.61 -10.00
CA ALA A 261 24.27 -9.00 -9.50
C ALA A 261 23.95 -7.97 -8.39
N GLN A 262 24.83 -7.86 -7.39
CA GLN A 262 24.64 -7.03 -6.20
C GLN A 262 24.35 -5.53 -6.50
N ASN A 263 24.83 -5.02 -7.64
CA ASN A 263 24.70 -3.62 -8.02
C ASN A 263 23.40 -3.29 -8.78
N ASP A 264 22.63 -4.30 -9.20
CA ASP A 264 21.38 -4.11 -9.92
C ASP A 264 20.19 -4.07 -8.94
N THR A 265 19.76 -2.85 -8.64
CA THR A 265 18.53 -2.60 -7.89
C THR A 265 17.34 -2.78 -8.82
N PHE A 266 16.67 -3.94 -8.82
CA PHE A 266 15.34 -4.32 -9.38
C PHE A 266 14.87 -3.77 -10.77
N GLN A 267 15.58 -2.86 -11.43
CA GLN A 267 15.05 -1.94 -12.43
C GLN A 267 15.49 -2.26 -13.87
N ARG A 268 16.47 -3.15 -14.07
CA ARG A 268 17.15 -3.21 -15.38
C ARG A 268 16.72 -4.32 -16.34
N GLU A 269 16.12 -5.41 -15.87
CA GLU A 269 15.89 -6.56 -16.75
C GLU A 269 14.41 -6.74 -17.11
N LYS A 270 14.12 -6.71 -18.42
CA LYS A 270 12.78 -6.95 -18.98
C LYS A 270 12.44 -8.44 -18.83
N LEU A 271 11.33 -8.74 -18.18
CA LEU A 271 10.74 -10.08 -18.23
C LEU A 271 10.18 -10.33 -19.64
N PRO A 272 10.27 -11.57 -20.18
CA PRO A 272 9.62 -11.92 -21.43
C PRO A 272 8.13 -11.61 -21.35
N ARG A 273 7.51 -11.15 -22.44
CA ARG A 273 6.05 -10.95 -22.45
C ARG A 273 5.32 -12.29 -22.32
N GLU A 274 4.07 -12.27 -21.84
CA GLU A 274 3.27 -13.50 -21.60
C GLU A 274 3.16 -14.39 -22.86
N ASP A 275 3.26 -13.80 -24.06
CA ASP A 275 3.19 -14.39 -25.39
C ASP A 275 4.54 -14.74 -26.04
N GLU A 276 5.67 -14.35 -25.44
CA GLU A 276 7.01 -14.66 -25.95
C GLU A 276 7.49 -16.04 -25.44
N PRO A 277 8.34 -16.77 -26.18
CA PRO A 277 8.97 -18.01 -25.69
C PRO A 277 9.74 -17.74 -24.38
N GLY A 278 9.39 -18.45 -23.30
CA GLY A 278 9.88 -18.19 -21.94
C GLY A 278 8.95 -17.31 -21.08
N GLY A 279 7.89 -16.76 -21.67
CA GLY A 279 6.78 -16.13 -20.95
C GLY A 279 5.92 -17.15 -20.19
N TYR A 280 5.37 -16.73 -19.04
CA TYR A 280 4.61 -17.63 -18.15
C TYR A 280 3.34 -18.23 -18.79
N GLY A 281 2.80 -17.62 -19.84
CA GLY A 281 1.61 -18.07 -20.58
C GLY A 281 1.91 -18.81 -21.89
N HIS A 282 3.17 -19.07 -22.21
CA HIS A 282 3.55 -19.65 -23.50
C HIS A 282 3.21 -21.16 -23.56
N PRO A 283 2.61 -21.67 -24.66
CA PRO A 283 2.20 -23.07 -24.81
C PRO A 283 3.34 -24.09 -24.67
N ASP A 284 4.57 -23.68 -24.99
CA ASP A 284 5.76 -24.54 -24.97
C ASP A 284 6.34 -24.77 -23.56
N ARG A 285 5.63 -24.37 -22.50
CA ARG A 285 6.10 -24.46 -21.11
C ARG A 285 5.52 -25.71 -20.40
N PRO A 286 6.29 -26.80 -20.24
CA PRO A 286 5.78 -28.09 -19.76
C PRO A 286 5.46 -28.15 -18.24
N ASP A 287 5.85 -27.14 -17.46
CA ASP A 287 5.62 -27.04 -16.01
C ASP A 287 4.35 -26.25 -15.65
N VAL A 288 3.63 -25.71 -16.63
CA VAL A 288 2.40 -24.95 -16.41
C VAL A 288 1.24 -25.62 -17.14
N ASP A 289 0.48 -26.44 -16.40
CA ASP A 289 -0.85 -26.85 -16.87
C ASP A 289 -1.72 -25.59 -16.88
N VAL A 290 -2.20 -25.19 -18.07
CA VAL A 290 -3.03 -23.99 -18.27
C VAL A 290 -4.49 -24.44 -18.39
N PRO A 291 -5.30 -24.48 -17.31
CA PRO A 291 -6.69 -24.85 -17.43
C PRO A 291 -7.43 -23.60 -17.91
N GLY A 292 -7.83 -23.61 -19.18
CA GLY A 292 -8.62 -22.54 -19.78
C GLY A 292 -7.76 -21.46 -20.45
N GLY A 293 -7.29 -21.75 -21.67
CA GLY A 293 -6.88 -20.70 -22.59
C GLY A 293 -8.04 -19.73 -22.84
N PHE A 294 -7.72 -18.44 -22.92
CA PHE A 294 -8.65 -17.41 -23.38
C PHE A 294 -9.08 -17.76 -24.80
N ALA A 295 -10.28 -18.31 -24.95
CA ALA A 295 -10.98 -18.26 -26.21
C ALA A 295 -11.30 -16.78 -26.49
N THR A 296 -10.80 -16.33 -27.64
CA THR A 296 -11.03 -15.05 -28.32
C THR A 296 -12.38 -14.41 -28.08
#